data_AF-A0A3S3S4M4-F1
#
_entry.id   AF-A0A3S3S4M4-F1
#
_cell.length_a   1.000
_cell.length_b   1.000
_cell.length_c   1.000
_cell.angle_alpha   90.00
_cell.angle_beta   90.00
_cell.angle_gamma   90.00
#
_symmetry.space_group_name_H-M   'P 1'
#
loop_
_entity.id
_entity.type
_entity.pdbx_description
1 polymer ?
#
loop_
_entity_poly.entity_id
_entity_poly.type
_entity_poly.pdbx_seq_one_letter_code
_entity_poly.pdbx_strand_id
1 'polypeptide(L)'
;MTSEAPPFWWEKPDWRVLALSPLSAAYAVVAGRRMRRAPREKVEAPVLCVGNFTVGGTGKTPVAIALARQAKRMQLNPGFLSRGHGGPL
;
A
#
# COMPACT_ATOMS: atom_id res chain seq x y z
N MET A 1 -3.27 -15.41 -12.70
CA MET A 1 -3.47 -15.65 -11.26
C MET A 1 -3.64 -14.31 -10.57
N THR A 2 -4.88 -13.88 -10.35
CA THR A 2 -5.19 -12.75 -9.46
C THR A 2 -4.76 -13.17 -8.07
N SER A 3 -3.63 -12.64 -7.59
CA SER A 3 -3.26 -12.77 -6.18
C SER A 3 -4.31 -11.96 -5.42
N GLU A 4 -5.36 -12.58 -4.90
CA GLU A 4 -6.31 -11.90 -4.02
C GLU A 4 -5.71 -11.78 -2.62
N ALA A 5 -6.25 -10.86 -1.81
CA ALA A 5 -5.92 -10.86 -0.38
C ALA A 5 -6.42 -12.18 0.24
N PRO A 6 -5.58 -12.90 1.00
CA PRO A 6 -6.03 -14.08 1.73
C PRO A 6 -7.25 -13.79 2.63
N PRO A 7 -8.20 -14.74 2.75
CA PRO A 7 -9.44 -14.51 3.49
C PRO A 7 -9.22 -14.25 4.98
N PHE A 8 -8.12 -14.74 5.56
CA PHE A 8 -7.78 -14.54 6.98
C PHE A 8 -7.66 -13.05 7.37
N TRP A 9 -7.47 -12.13 6.42
CA TRP A 9 -7.49 -10.69 6.71
C TRP A 9 -8.86 -10.19 7.20
N TRP A 10 -9.93 -10.91 6.88
CA TRP A 10 -11.31 -10.55 7.17
C TRP A 10 -11.96 -11.45 8.22
N GLU A 11 -11.24 -12.47 8.67
CA GLU A 11 -11.69 -13.41 9.69
C GLU A 11 -11.47 -12.86 11.11
N LYS A 12 -12.19 -13.40 12.08
CA LYS A 12 -11.99 -13.04 13.49
C LYS A 12 -10.62 -13.55 13.97
N PRO A 13 -9.91 -12.78 14.82
CA PRO A 13 -8.62 -13.21 15.34
C PRO A 13 -8.77 -14.49 16.17
N ASP A 14 -7.92 -15.47 15.91
CA ASP A 14 -7.83 -16.73 16.64
C ASP A 14 -6.51 -16.81 17.45
N TRP A 15 -6.20 -17.99 18.00
CA TRP A 15 -4.99 -18.23 18.78
C TRP A 15 -3.69 -17.93 18.01
N ARG A 16 -3.70 -18.02 16.67
CA ARG A 16 -2.52 -17.74 15.82
C ARG A 16 -2.14 -16.26 15.92
N VAL A 17 -3.13 -15.38 16.06
CA VAL A 17 -2.88 -13.94 16.27
C VAL A 17 -2.16 -13.72 17.59
N LEU A 18 -2.58 -14.40 18.66
CA LEU A 18 -1.92 -14.30 19.96
C LEU A 18 -0.48 -14.83 19.89
N ALA A 19 -0.27 -15.98 19.24
CA ALA A 19 1.06 -16.57 19.06
C ALA A 19 2.00 -15.66 18.26
N LEU A 20 1.48 -14.94 17.25
CA LEU A 20 2.26 -14.02 16.40
C LEU A 20 2.28 -12.58 16.93
N SER A 21 1.51 -12.24 17.95
CA SER A 21 1.39 -10.88 18.49
C SER A 21 2.72 -10.26 18.94
N PRO A 22 3.68 -10.96 19.60
CA PRO A 22 4.95 -10.33 19.97
C PRO A 22 5.80 -9.98 18.74
N LEU A 23 5.80 -10.83 17.72
CA LEU A 23 6.50 -10.57 16.46
C LEU A 23 5.86 -9.40 15.70
N SER A 24 4.52 -9.36 15.67
CA SER A 24 3.77 -8.25 15.09
C SER A 24 4.06 -6.93 15.80
N ALA A 25 4.14 -6.93 17.14
CA ALA A 25 4.48 -5.74 17.92
C ALA A 25 5.89 -5.24 17.61
N ALA A 26 6.88 -6.14 17.53
CA ALA A 26 8.24 -5.78 17.14
C ALA A 26 8.28 -5.17 15.73
N TYR A 27 7.58 -5.79 14.77
CA TYR A 27 7.45 -5.26 13.41
C TYR A 27 6.79 -3.87 13.41
N ALA A 28 5.71 -3.68 14.15
CA ALA A 28 4.98 -2.41 14.25
C ALA A 28 5.87 -1.28 14.81
N VAL A 29 6.70 -1.57 15.82
CA VAL A 29 7.66 -0.61 16.37
C VAL A 29 8.68 -0.19 15.31
N VAL A 30 9.26 -1.16 14.59
CA VAL A 30 10.27 -0.87 13.55
C VAL A 30 9.64 -0.12 12.37
N ALA A 31 8.51 -0.60 11.84
CA ALA A 31 7.79 0.03 10.75
C ALA A 31 7.35 1.45 11.13
N GLY A 32 6.80 1.64 12.33
CA GLY A 32 6.40 2.94 12.86
C GLY A 32 7.57 3.90 13.00
N ARG A 33 8.72 3.44 13.52
CA ARG A 33 9.95 4.24 13.58
C ARG A 33 10.43 4.65 12.19
N ARG A 34 10.42 3.74 11.22
CA ARG A 34 10.82 4.00 9.83
C ARG A 34 9.91 5.02 9.15
N MET A 35 8.59 4.90 9.31
CA MET A 35 7.62 5.84 8.73
C MET A 35 7.76 7.25 9.31
N ARG A 36 8.00 7.36 10.62
CA ARG A 36 8.19 8.67 11.28
C ARG A 36 9.50 9.35 10.91
N ARG A 37 10.55 8.57 10.62
CA ARG A 37 11.89 9.08 10.28
C ARG A 37 12.14 9.17 8.77
N ALA A 38 11.20 8.74 7.93
CA ALA A 38 11.37 8.78 6.48
C ALA A 38 11.56 10.24 6.03
N PRO A 39 12.60 10.53 5.21
CA PRO A 39 12.78 11.86 4.66
C PRO A 39 11.56 12.24 3.82
N ARG A 40 11.07 13.45 4.01
CA ARG A 40 9.91 13.99 3.29
C ARG A 40 10.41 15.03 2.31
N GLU A 41 10.45 14.65 1.05
CA GLU A 41 10.73 15.59 -0.03
C GLU A 41 9.44 16.28 -0.46
N LYS A 42 9.54 17.59 -0.69
CA LYS A 42 8.43 18.34 -1.29
C LYS A 42 8.46 18.12 -2.78
N VAL A 43 7.30 17.83 -3.34
CA VAL A 43 7.09 17.73 -4.78
C VAL A 43 6.21 18.90 -5.19
N GLU A 44 6.56 19.56 -6.30
CA GLU A 44 5.83 20.74 -6.80
C GLU A 44 4.43 20.38 -7.33
N ALA A 45 4.23 19.11 -7.72
CA ALA A 45 2.96 18.58 -8.17
C ALA A 45 2.13 17.97 -7.01
N PRO A 46 0.78 18.00 -7.09
CA PRO A 46 -0.07 17.26 -6.18
C PRO A 46 0.21 15.74 -6.25
N VAL A 47 0.46 15.11 -5.10
CA VAL A 47 0.76 13.68 -5.02
C VAL A 47 -0.36 12.93 -4.30
N LEU A 48 -0.90 11.89 -4.95
CA LEU A 48 -1.86 10.95 -4.37
C LEU A 48 -1.21 9.58 -4.18
N CYS A 49 -1.10 9.14 -2.92
CA CYS A 49 -0.57 7.82 -2.58
C CYS A 49 -1.69 6.77 -2.56
N VAL A 50 -1.66 5.82 -3.49
CA VAL A 50 -2.61 4.68 -3.53
C VAL A 50 -1.95 3.46 -2.92
N GLY A 51 -2.37 3.10 -1.70
CA GLY A 51 -1.84 1.98 -0.93
C GLY A 51 -2.93 1.07 -0.38
N ASN A 52 -2.52 0.02 0.34
CA ASN A 52 -3.40 -0.84 1.11
C ASN A 52 -2.68 -1.34 2.36
N PHE A 53 -3.43 -1.71 3.39
CA PHE A 53 -2.90 -2.22 4.65
C PHE A 53 -2.53 -3.72 4.61
N THR A 54 -3.17 -4.48 3.73
CA THR A 54 -2.97 -5.93 3.63
C THR A 54 -2.14 -6.31 2.40
N VAL A 55 -1.42 -7.44 2.51
CA VAL A 55 -0.70 -8.03 1.38
C VAL A 55 -1.65 -8.87 0.52
N GLY A 56 -1.32 -8.95 -0.77
CA GLY A 56 -2.21 -9.48 -1.80
C GLY A 56 -2.75 -8.38 -2.73
N GLY A 57 -3.45 -8.80 -3.78
CA GLY A 57 -4.10 -7.93 -4.74
C GLY A 57 -5.41 -7.41 -4.17
N THR A 58 -5.36 -6.14 -3.78
CA THR A 58 -6.42 -5.45 -3.03
C THR A 58 -6.98 -4.27 -3.82
N GLY A 59 -6.97 -4.37 -5.15
CA GLY A 59 -7.53 -3.34 -6.03
C GLY A 59 -6.74 -2.02 -6.13
N LYS A 60 -5.52 -1.92 -5.58
CA LYS A 60 -4.67 -0.71 -5.67
C LYS A 60 -4.52 -0.21 -7.11
N THR A 61 -4.24 -1.12 -8.05
CA THR A 61 -4.06 -0.78 -9.47
C THR A 61 -5.35 -0.27 -10.13
N PRO A 62 -6.51 -0.96 -10.02
CA PRO A 62 -7.79 -0.41 -10.45
C PRO A 62 -8.11 0.98 -9.88
N VAL A 63 -7.86 1.21 -8.58
CA VAL A 63 -8.09 2.51 -7.94
C VAL A 63 -7.18 3.59 -8.52
N ALA A 64 -5.89 3.30 -8.70
CA ALA A 64 -4.95 4.23 -9.32
C ALA A 64 -5.37 4.60 -10.76
N ILE A 65 -5.85 3.63 -11.53
CA ILE A 65 -6.38 3.86 -12.89
C ILE A 65 -7.63 4.74 -12.85
N ALA A 66 -8.55 4.49 -11.92
CA ALA A 66 -9.77 5.29 -11.76
C ALA A 66 -9.44 6.75 -11.42
N LEU A 67 -8.50 6.98 -10.50
CA LEU A 67 -8.03 8.32 -10.14
C LEU A 67 -7.40 9.04 -11.34
N ALA A 68 -6.55 8.37 -12.11
CA ALA A 68 -5.95 8.95 -13.30
C ALA A 68 -7.00 9.28 -14.38
N ARG A 69 -8.02 8.42 -14.57
CA ARG A 69 -9.15 8.72 -15.47
C ARG A 69 -9.90 9.96 -15.02
N GLN A 70 -10.16 10.10 -13.73
CA GLN A 70 -10.82 11.28 -13.20
C GLN A 70 -9.97 12.55 -13.36
N ALA A 71 -8.67 12.48 -13.09
CA ALA A 71 -7.75 13.60 -13.31
C ALA A 71 -7.73 14.03 -14.79
N LYS A 72 -7.73 13.08 -15.73
CA LYS A 72 -7.85 13.40 -17.16
C LYS A 72 -9.18 14.07 -17.51
N ARG A 73 -10.30 13.65 -16.90
CA ARG A 73 -11.61 14.31 -17.09
C ARG A 73 -11.61 15.76 -16.58
N MET A 74 -10.79 16.05 -15.58
CA MET A 74 -10.54 17.40 -15.06
C MET A 74 -9.47 18.16 -15.88
N GLN A 75 -9.08 17.64 -17.05
CA GLN A 75 -8.07 18.24 -17.94
C GLN A 75 -6.68 18.38 -17.30
N LEU A 76 -6.36 17.55 -16.30
CA LEU A 76 -5.04 17.45 -15.68
C LEU A 76 -4.16 16.42 -16.42
N ASN A 77 -2.85 16.48 -16.19
CA ASN A 77 -1.87 15.52 -16.73
C ASN A 77 -1.34 14.58 -15.63
N PRO A 78 -2.01 13.45 -15.33
CA PRO A 78 -1.59 12.52 -14.28
C PRO A 78 -0.40 11.65 -14.71
N GLY A 79 0.51 11.39 -13.76
CA GLY A 79 1.59 10.40 -13.89
C GLY A 79 1.46 9.27 -12.86
N PHE A 80 2.07 8.12 -13.13
CA PHE A 80 2.17 7.01 -12.18
C PHE A 80 3.62 6.84 -11.73
N LEU A 81 3.82 6.77 -10.41
CA LEU A 81 5.08 6.35 -9.80
C LEU A 81 4.88 4.96 -9.20
N SER A 82 5.65 3.98 -9.68
CA SER A 82 5.62 2.60 -9.20
C SER A 82 7.01 2.15 -8.76
N ARG A 83 7.07 1.27 -7.75
CA ARG A 83 8.33 0.68 -7.28
C ARG A 83 8.92 -0.39 -8.20
N GLY A 84 8.17 -0.90 -9.18
CA GLY A 84 8.66 -1.96 -10.09
C GLY A 84 8.84 -3.34 -9.42
N HIS A 85 7.79 -3.88 -8.79
CA HIS A 85 7.86 -5.21 -8.17
C HIS A 85 8.00 -6.31 -9.25
N GLY A 86 9.12 -7.04 -9.26
CA GLY A 86 9.41 -8.11 -10.24
C GLY A 86 10.37 -7.73 -11.37
N GLY A 87 10.94 -6.52 -11.38
CA GLY A 87 12.05 -6.18 -12.29
C GLY A 87 13.39 -6.72 -11.77
N PRO A 88 14.33 -7.09 -12.64
CA PRO A 88 15.69 -7.38 -12.21
C PRO A 88 16.30 -6.11 -11.60
N LEU A 89 16.98 -6.27 -10.45
CA LEU A 89 17.82 -5.24 -9.88
C LEU A 89 18.99 -4.93 -10.81
#